data_AF-A0A1C6EKJ3-F1
#
_entry.id   AF-A0A1C6EKJ3-F1
#
_cell.length_a   1.000
_cell.length_b   1.000
_cell.length_c   1.000
_cell.angle_alpha   90.00
_cell.angle_beta   90.00
_cell.angle_gamma   90.00
#
_symmetry.space_group_name_H-M   'P 1'
#
loop_
_entity.id
_entity.type
_entity.pdbx_description
1 polymer ?
#
loop_
_entity_poly.entity_id
_entity_poly.type
_entity_poly.pdbx_seq_one_letter_code
_entity_poly.pdbx_strand_id
1 'polypeptide(L)' 'MEQDKRIYYAYLDELRDSGLINMFGAAKFLEREFPELGHREAVSVLHGWMESHAQRSAC' A
#
# COMPACT_ATOMS: atom_id res chain seq x y z
N MET A 1 10.93 5.40 12.11
CA MET A 1 10.11 4.45 11.36
C MET A 1 8.81 5.12 10.86
N GLU A 2 8.93 6.27 10.18
CA GLU A 2 7.80 6.98 9.55
C GLU A 2 8.09 7.27 8.06
N GLN A 3 9.37 7.32 7.69
CA GLN A 3 9.84 7.51 6.33
C GLN A 3 9.44 6.32 5.44
N ASP A 4 9.59 5.09 5.94
CA ASP A 4 9.35 3.85 5.21
C ASP A 4 7.88 3.72 4.79
N LYS A 5 6.96 4.14 5.67
CA LYS A 5 5.52 4.12 5.41
C LYS A 5 5.12 4.98 4.21
N ARG A 6 5.82 6.10 3.99
CA ARG A 6 5.59 6.96 2.82
C ARG A 6 6.01 6.29 1.53
N ILE A 7 7.11 5.52 1.54
CA ILE A 7 7.58 4.78 0.37
C ILE A 7 6.56 3.69 0.00
N TYR A 8 6.07 2.94 0.99
CA TYR A 8 5.06 1.92 0.76
C TYR A 8 3.75 2.50 0.21
N TYR A 9 3.34 3.66 0.71
CA TYR A 9 2.12 4.33 0.25
C TYR A 9 2.27 4.88 -1.17
N ALA A 10 3.43 5.41 -1.53
CA ALA A 10 3.70 5.85 -2.91
C ALA A 10 3.65 4.66 -3.88
N TYR A 11 4.27 3.53 -3.53
CA TYR A 11 4.22 2.31 -4.34
C TYR A 11 2.80 1.79 -4.54
N LEU A 12 1.96 1.84 -3.49
CA LEU A 12 0.54 1.49 -3.59
C LEU A 12 -0.26 2.46 -4.47
N ASP A 13 0.07 3.75 -4.44
CA ASP A 13 -0.55 4.78 -5.27
C ASP A 13 -0.25 4.54 -6.76
N GLU A 14 1.02 4.26 -7.09
CA GLU A 14 1.45 3.89 -8.44
C GLU A 14 0.79 2.59 -8.92
N LEU A 15 0.72 1.57 -8.06
CA LEU A 15 0.03 0.31 -8.38
C LEU A 15 -1.45 0.52 -8.67
N ARG A 16 -2.11 1.42 -7.93
CA ARG A 16 -3.50 1.80 -8.18
C ARG A 16 -3.66 2.57 -9.49
N ASP A 17 -2.84 3.59 -9.71
CA ASP A 17 -2.88 4.42 -10.92
C ASP A 17 -2.66 3.58 -12.18
N SER A 18 -1.78 2.59 -12.08
CA SER A 18 -1.52 1.62 -13.13
C SER A 18 -2.76 0.80 -13.52
N GLY A 19 -3.71 0.59 -12.60
CA GLY A 19 -4.94 -0.18 -12.84
C GLY A 19 -4.71 -1.65 -13.18
N LEU A 20 -3.46 -2.12 -13.12
CA LEU A 20 -3.06 -3.47 -13.53
C LEU A 20 -3.44 -4.54 -12.51
N ILE A 21 -3.66 -4.15 -11.24
CA ILE A 21 -3.97 -5.10 -10.16
C ILE A 21 -5.17 -4.64 -9.32
N ASN A 22 -5.92 -5.62 -8.81
CA ASN A 22 -6.89 -5.36 -7.76
C ASN A 22 -6.14 -5.08 -6.46
N MET A 23 -6.43 -3.98 -5.77
CA MET A 23 -5.68 -3.53 -4.58
C MET A 23 -5.66 -4.55 -3.44
N PHE A 24 -6.57 -5.52 -3.42
CA PHE A 24 -6.52 -6.70 -2.52
C PHE A 24 -5.25 -7.56 -2.73
N GLY A 25 -4.70 -7.58 -3.94
CA GLY A 25 -3.44 -8.24 -4.25
C GLY A 25 -2.21 -7.40 -3.92
N ALA A 26 -2.35 -6.10 -3.67
CA ALA A 26 -1.23 -5.17 -3.51
C ALA A 26 -0.36 -5.48 -2.28
N ALA A 27 -0.92 -6.08 -1.23
CA ALA A 27 -0.16 -6.54 -0.07
C ALA A 27 0.92 -7.58 -0.45
N LYS A 28 0.65 -8.47 -1.41
CA LYS A 28 1.66 -9.43 -1.90
C LYS A 28 2.75 -8.75 -2.73
N PHE A 29 2.43 -7.66 -3.43
CA PHE A 29 3.44 -6.89 -4.15
C PHE A 29 4.34 -6.14 -3.17
N LEU A 30 3.77 -5.56 -2.11
CA LEU A 30 4.55 -4.95 -1.02
C LEU A 30 5.49 -5.98 -0.37
N GLU A 31 5.01 -7.17 -0.01
CA GLU A 31 5.86 -8.22 0.57
C GLU A 31 6.98 -8.66 -0.39
N ARG A 32 6.69 -8.73 -1.69
CA ARG A 32 7.68 -9.13 -2.71
C ARG A 32 8.75 -8.07 -2.93
N GLU A 33 8.36 -6.79 -2.94
CA GLU A 33 9.24 -5.67 -3.21
C GLU A 33 9.98 -5.19 -1.95
N PHE A 34 9.35 -5.37 -0.80
CA PHE A 34 9.88 -5.06 0.52
C PHE A 34 9.92 -6.34 1.37
N PRO A 35 10.94 -7.19 1.23
CA PRO A 35 11.06 -8.43 2.00
C PRO A 35 11.29 -8.19 3.50
N GLU A 36 11.68 -6.97 3.89
CA GLU A 36 11.71 -6.51 5.29
C GLU A 36 10.30 -6.39 5.90
N LEU A 37 9.28 -6.32 5.05
CA LEU A 37 7.91 -6.10 5.41
C LEU A 37 7.18 -7.45 5.41
N GLY A 38 6.98 -8.00 6.60
CA GLY A 38 6.25 -9.25 6.76
C GLY A 38 4.80 -9.14 6.27
N HIS A 39 4.20 -10.27 5.91
CA HIS A 39 2.83 -10.35 5.38
C HIS A 39 1.80 -9.52 6.17
N ARG A 40 1.85 -9.61 7.51
CA ARG A 40 0.92 -8.91 8.41
C ARG A 40 1.11 -7.39 8.35
N GLU A 41 2.35 -6.94 8.30
CA GLU A 41 2.70 -5.53 8.14
C GLU A 41 2.28 -5.02 6.76
N ALA A 42 2.41 -5.82 5.70
CA ALA A 42 2.02 -5.43 4.35
C ALA A 42 0.51 -5.19 4.27
N VAL A 43 -0.27 -6.08 4.89
CA VAL A 43 -1.73 -5.94 5.01
C VAL A 43 -2.08 -4.73 5.87
N SER A 44 -1.39 -4.51 6.99
CA SER A 44 -1.62 -3.36 7.89
C SER A 44 -1.34 -2.02 7.19
N VAL A 45 -0.24 -1.94 6.45
CA VAL A 45 0.14 -0.79 5.61
C VAL A 45 -0.91 -0.55 4.54
N LEU A 46 -1.32 -1.59 3.80
CA LEU A 46 -2.36 -1.51 2.78
C LEU A 46 -3.70 -1.01 3.37
N HIS A 47 -4.12 -1.54 4.52
CA HIS A 47 -5.33 -1.10 5.21
C HIS A 47 -5.27 0.39 5.57
N GLY A 48 -4.17 0.83 6.20
CA GLY A 48 -3.99 2.25 6.53
C GLY A 48 -3.95 3.16 5.30
N TRP A 49 -3.36 2.68 4.20
CA TRP A 49 -3.36 3.39 2.91
C TRP A 49 -4.78 3.50 2.35
N MET A 50 -5.57 2.42 2.37
CA MET A 50 -6.97 2.43 1.91
C MET A 50 -7.84 3.39 2.73
N GLU A 51 -7.71 3.38 4.05
CA GLU A 51 -8.42 4.33 4.92
C GLU A 51 -8.03 5.79 4.65
N SER A 52 -6.73 6.06 4.48
CA SER A 52 -6.23 7.39 4.18
C SER A 52 -6.68 7.87 2.80
N HIS A 53 -6.64 6.99 1.80
CA HIS A 53 -7.08 7.29 0.44
C HIS A 53 -8.60 7.46 0.35
N ALA A 54 -9.39 6.68 1.11
CA ALA A 54 -10.84 6.86 1.18
C ALA A 54 -11.23 8.23 1.74
N GLN A 55 -10.52 8.70 2.77
CA GLN A 55 -10.69 10.06 3.32
C GLN A 55 -10.25 11.14 2.33
N ARG A 56 -9.21 10.88 1.52
CA ARG A 56 -8.66 11.86 0.58
C ARG A 56 -9.49 12.02 -0.71
N SER A 57 -10.21 10.98 -1.14
CA SER A 57 -11.14 11.04 -2.28
C SER A 57 -12.52 11.61 -1.92
N ALA A 58 -12.80 11.87 -0.65
CA ALA A 58 -14.05 12.48 -0.20
C ALA A 58 -13.94 14.01 -0.15
N CYS A 59 -13.75 14.66 -1.31
CA CYS A 59 -13.96 16.09 -1.53
C CYS A 59 -14.24 16.34 -3.02
#